data_AF-A0A3D4BV54-F1
#
_entry.id   AF-A0A3D4BV54-F1
#
_cell.length_a   1.000
_cell.length_b   1.000
_cell.length_c   1.000
_cell.angle_alpha   90.00
_cell.angle_beta   90.00
_cell.angle_gamma   90.00
#
_symmetry.space_group_name_H-M   'P 1'
#
loop_
_entity.id
_entity.type
_entity.pdbx_description
1 polymer ?
#
loop_
_entity_poly.entity_id
_entity_poly.type
_entity_poly.pdbx_seq_one_letter_code
_entity_poly.pdbx_strand_id
1 'polypeptide(L)'
;MNEQRLQAYYQLIQQLLSCPHGQEAAILQANRELLDVDFLQVVVEVAATFTQQGEENTANWLLGLASQLSEELDIAPNGNTPEPETPLNQANFDTYLQFLLEVLQATAESKGNPQVVYPLLKANTDKLNLTFGQLLQVWATKTLAEAEPDAKQFFAAVIGNFSNLIREFPLGNQADNIEIAITGYEIALTIFTRYTYQEQWATLQHNLGNAYRDRIRGDKADNLENAIAAYQQALEVRTRTDFPVDWAMTQNNLGNAYSDRIRGDKAENLENAIAAYQQALEVSTRTDFPVDWATTQNNLGNAYCDRIRGDKADNLENAIAAYQQALEERTRTDFPEQWAGTQNLSLIHISEPT
;
A
#
# COMPACT_ATOMS: atom_id res chain seq x y z
N MET A 1 28.55 11.75 -6.07
CA MET A 1 28.20 13.11 -6.53
C MET A 1 29.33 14.09 -6.18
N ASN A 2 29.70 15.00 -7.09
CA ASN A 2 30.71 16.05 -6.86
C ASN A 2 30.09 17.21 -6.05
N GLU A 3 30.78 17.73 -5.02
CA GLU A 3 30.30 18.81 -4.14
C GLU A 3 29.82 20.06 -4.92
N GLN A 4 30.50 20.42 -6.00
CA GLN A 4 30.09 21.55 -6.84
C GLN A 4 28.75 21.31 -7.55
N ARG A 5 28.45 20.07 -7.92
CA ARG A 5 27.20 19.69 -8.62
C ARG A 5 26.03 19.63 -7.64
N LEU A 6 26.24 19.07 -6.45
CA LEU A 6 25.25 19.10 -5.36
C LEU A 6 24.88 20.54 -4.96
N GLN A 7 25.87 21.43 -4.87
CA GLN A 7 25.60 22.84 -4.57
C GLN A 7 24.76 23.54 -5.67
N ALA A 8 25.01 23.21 -6.94
CA ALA A 8 24.21 23.71 -8.06
C ALA A 8 22.75 23.21 -7.99
N TYR A 9 22.52 21.96 -7.58
CA TYR A 9 21.18 21.42 -7.38
C TYR A 9 20.40 22.15 -6.29
N TYR A 10 21.00 22.38 -5.11
CA TYR A 10 20.35 23.15 -4.06
C TYR A 10 20.05 24.59 -4.48
N GLN A 11 20.94 25.22 -5.24
CA GLN A 11 20.69 26.57 -5.78
C GLN A 11 19.51 26.59 -6.74
N LEU A 12 19.41 25.60 -7.64
CA LEU A 12 18.29 25.48 -8.55
C LEU A 12 16.97 25.25 -7.81
N ILE A 13 16.96 24.37 -6.80
CA ILE A 13 15.77 24.13 -5.96
C ILE A 13 15.34 25.41 -5.23
N GLN A 14 16.28 26.16 -4.66
CA GLN A 14 15.99 27.44 -4.01
C GLN A 14 15.44 28.48 -4.99
N GLN A 15 15.98 28.56 -6.21
CA GLN A 15 15.44 29.45 -7.25
C GLN A 15 14.01 29.09 -7.62
N LEU A 16 13.72 27.80 -7.75
CA LEU A 16 12.39 27.30 -8.06
C LEU A 16 11.38 27.60 -6.94
N LEU A 17 11.77 27.43 -5.68
CA LEU A 17 10.94 27.74 -4.51
C LEU A 17 10.68 29.24 -4.29
N SER A 18 11.56 30.11 -4.79
CA SER A 18 11.49 31.56 -4.59
C SER A 18 11.02 32.34 -5.81
N CYS A 19 10.82 31.69 -6.95
CA CYS A 19 10.42 32.36 -8.18
C CYS A 19 8.92 32.76 -8.18
N PRO A 20 8.54 33.80 -8.93
CA PRO A 20 7.14 34.13 -9.16
C PRO A 20 6.41 33.03 -9.94
N HIS A 21 5.15 32.78 -9.59
CA HIS A 21 4.31 31.78 -10.25
C HIS A 21 4.28 31.96 -11.77
N GLY A 22 4.57 30.90 -12.51
CA GLY A 22 4.62 30.86 -13.98
C GLY A 22 6.03 31.02 -14.58
N GLN A 23 7.09 31.17 -13.76
CA GLN A 23 8.49 31.26 -14.23
C GLN A 23 9.27 29.95 -14.09
N GLU A 24 8.70 28.93 -13.44
CA GLU A 24 9.32 27.65 -13.12
C GLU A 24 9.84 26.96 -14.39
N ALA A 25 9.00 26.89 -15.44
CA ALA A 25 9.36 26.25 -16.72
C ALA A 25 10.55 26.93 -17.41
N ALA A 26 10.66 28.27 -17.32
CA ALA A 26 11.77 29.01 -17.91
C ALA A 26 13.08 28.76 -17.13
N ILE A 27 13.00 28.65 -15.80
CA ILE A 27 14.13 28.32 -14.94
C ILE A 27 14.62 26.90 -15.22
N LEU A 28 13.71 25.92 -15.32
CA LEU A 28 14.04 24.54 -15.67
C LEU A 28 14.67 24.45 -17.06
N GLN A 29 14.13 25.18 -18.04
CA GLN A 29 14.69 25.22 -19.39
C GLN A 29 16.09 25.85 -19.45
N ALA A 30 16.38 26.83 -18.59
CA ALA A 30 17.68 27.49 -18.52
C ALA A 30 18.77 26.63 -17.85
N ASN A 31 18.38 25.60 -17.08
CA ASN A 31 19.28 24.75 -16.31
C ASN A 31 19.18 23.26 -16.72
N ARG A 32 18.87 22.97 -18.00
CA ARG A 32 18.63 21.59 -18.46
C ARG A 32 19.80 20.63 -18.18
N GLU A 33 21.02 21.12 -18.17
CA GLU A 33 22.23 20.36 -17.89
C GLU A 33 22.33 19.82 -16.45
N LEU A 34 21.50 20.37 -15.55
CA LEU A 34 21.35 19.93 -14.17
C LEU A 34 20.16 18.99 -13.98
N LEU A 35 19.26 18.85 -14.95
CA LEU A 35 18.06 18.02 -14.83
C LEU A 35 18.38 16.55 -15.13
N ASP A 36 18.98 15.87 -14.15
CA ASP A 36 19.33 14.45 -14.22
C ASP A 36 18.80 13.67 -13.00
N VAL A 37 19.11 12.37 -12.95
CA VAL A 37 18.68 11.45 -11.89
C VAL A 37 19.09 11.96 -10.50
N ASP A 38 20.32 12.45 -10.37
CA ASP A 38 20.86 12.96 -9.10
C ASP A 38 20.10 14.21 -8.64
N PHE A 39 19.72 15.10 -9.57
CA PHE A 39 18.89 16.26 -9.23
C PHE A 39 17.51 15.87 -8.71
N LEU A 40 16.83 14.91 -9.35
CA LEU A 40 15.52 14.44 -8.89
C LEU A 40 15.59 13.83 -7.49
N GLN A 41 16.66 13.09 -7.20
CA GLN A 41 16.90 12.56 -5.86
C GLN A 41 17.04 13.69 -4.82
N VAL A 42 17.83 14.72 -5.12
CA VAL A 42 18.00 15.87 -4.22
C VAL A 42 16.67 16.62 -4.02
N VAL A 43 15.82 16.73 -5.05
CA VAL A 43 14.47 17.32 -4.92
C VAL A 43 13.61 16.52 -3.94
N VAL A 44 13.64 15.19 -4.01
CA VAL A 44 12.90 14.30 -3.09
C VAL A 44 13.44 14.38 -1.66
N GLU A 45 14.77 14.44 -1.48
CA GLU A 45 15.40 14.60 -0.16
C GLU A 45 15.03 15.95 0.48
N VAL A 46 15.01 17.03 -0.31
CA VAL A 46 14.57 18.35 0.15
C VAL A 46 13.07 18.34 0.49
N ALA A 47 12.24 17.68 -0.32
CA ALA A 47 10.81 17.51 -0.04
C ALA A 47 10.59 16.79 1.31
N ALA A 48 11.32 15.70 1.56
CA ALA A 48 11.27 14.97 2.84
C ALA A 48 11.69 15.84 4.03
N THR A 49 12.66 16.75 3.82
CA THR A 49 13.06 17.72 4.84
C THR A 49 11.93 18.71 5.16
N PHE A 50 11.20 19.20 4.15
CA PHE A 50 10.02 20.05 4.34
C PHE A 50 8.87 19.29 5.01
N THR A 51 8.67 18.01 4.69
CA THR A 51 7.71 17.14 5.39
C THR A 51 8.04 17.04 6.88
N GLN A 52 9.31 16.82 7.23
CA GLN A 52 9.75 16.77 8.65
C GLN A 52 9.59 18.12 9.37
N GLN A 53 9.58 19.23 8.63
CA GLN A 53 9.38 20.58 9.16
C GLN A 53 7.90 21.00 9.20
N GLY A 54 6.98 20.15 8.73
CA GLY A 54 5.54 20.43 8.69
C GLY A 54 5.09 21.31 7.52
N GLU A 55 5.95 21.51 6.51
CA GLU A 55 5.66 22.29 5.31
C GLU A 55 5.16 21.40 4.16
N GLU A 56 4.01 20.73 4.37
CA GLU A 56 3.48 19.72 3.45
C GLU A 56 3.17 20.27 2.05
N ASN A 57 2.72 21.52 1.92
CA ASN A 57 2.44 22.14 0.62
C ASN A 57 3.71 22.26 -0.23
N THR A 58 4.82 22.68 0.39
CA THR A 58 6.13 22.81 -0.27
C THR A 58 6.68 21.43 -0.63
N ALA A 59 6.55 20.46 0.28
CA ALA A 59 6.96 19.08 0.04
C ALA A 59 6.18 18.44 -1.12
N ASN A 60 4.85 18.55 -1.11
CA ASN A 60 3.99 18.00 -2.16
C ASN A 60 4.24 18.66 -3.51
N TRP A 61 4.52 19.97 -3.52
CA TRP A 61 4.89 20.67 -4.75
C TRP A 61 6.22 20.16 -5.32
N LEU A 62 7.25 19.98 -4.48
CA LEU A 62 8.54 19.42 -4.89
C LEU A 62 8.41 17.97 -5.39
N LEU A 63 7.58 17.15 -4.75
CA LEU A 63 7.30 15.78 -5.20
C LEU A 63 6.54 15.76 -6.54
N GLY A 64 5.56 16.65 -6.72
CA GLY A 64 4.86 16.83 -7.98
C GLY A 64 5.79 17.28 -9.11
N LEU A 65 6.69 18.22 -8.82
CA LEU A 65 7.72 18.67 -9.75
C LEU A 65 8.68 17.52 -10.12
N ALA A 66 9.14 16.74 -9.14
CA ALA A 66 9.98 15.58 -9.39
C ALA A 66 9.27 14.58 -10.31
N SER A 67 7.98 14.30 -10.07
CA SER A 67 7.17 13.42 -10.92
C SER A 67 7.03 13.93 -12.35
N GLN A 68 6.75 15.22 -12.54
CA GLN A 68 6.62 15.81 -13.88
C GLN A 68 7.94 15.74 -14.66
N LEU A 69 9.05 16.12 -14.03
CA LEU A 69 10.38 16.05 -14.64
C LEU A 69 10.80 14.61 -14.94
N SER A 70 10.39 13.67 -14.10
CA SER A 70 10.64 12.24 -14.29
C SER A 70 9.99 11.74 -15.59
N GLU A 71 8.73 12.12 -15.85
CA GLU A 71 8.01 11.77 -17.08
C GLU A 71 8.60 12.45 -18.32
N GLU A 72 8.96 13.73 -18.22
CA GLU A 72 9.54 14.48 -19.35
C GLU A 72 10.93 13.99 -19.76
N LEU A 73 11.70 13.47 -18.81
CA LEU A 73 13.07 13.01 -19.03
C LEU A 73 13.17 11.49 -19.25
N ASP A 74 12.06 10.76 -19.16
CA ASP A 74 12.04 9.28 -19.13
C ASP A 74 12.96 8.71 -18.02
N ILE A 75 12.99 9.40 -16.88
CA ILE A 75 13.76 9.05 -15.70
C ILE A 75 12.74 8.68 -14.61
N ALA A 76 12.85 7.54 -13.93
CA ALA A 76 11.91 7.24 -12.85
C ALA A 76 12.04 8.26 -11.69
N PRO A 77 10.93 8.74 -11.09
CA PRO A 77 10.95 9.82 -10.09
C PRO A 77 11.69 9.47 -8.79
N ASN A 78 12.06 8.21 -8.62
CA ASN A 78 12.64 7.68 -7.39
C ASN A 78 14.17 7.52 -7.44
N GLY A 79 14.87 8.08 -8.43
CA GLY A 79 16.33 7.94 -8.56
C GLY A 79 16.80 6.52 -8.90
N ASN A 80 15.92 5.52 -8.80
CA ASN A 80 16.12 4.19 -9.31
C ASN A 80 15.78 4.19 -10.80
N THR A 81 16.75 4.48 -11.67
CA THR A 81 16.96 3.45 -12.71
C THR A 81 17.10 2.15 -11.93
N PRO A 82 16.21 1.14 -12.09
CA PRO A 82 16.55 -0.16 -11.54
C PRO A 82 17.98 -0.42 -12.04
N GLU A 83 18.94 -0.57 -11.12
CA GLU A 83 20.18 -1.25 -11.49
C GLU A 83 19.71 -2.44 -12.32
N PRO A 84 20.22 -2.62 -13.55
CA PRO A 84 19.69 -3.64 -14.45
C PRO A 84 19.57 -4.91 -13.64
N GLU A 85 18.31 -5.31 -13.36
CA GLU A 85 18.01 -6.31 -12.34
C GLU A 85 18.90 -7.49 -12.66
N THR A 86 19.83 -7.84 -11.77
CA THR A 86 20.79 -8.89 -12.11
C THR A 86 19.96 -10.15 -12.27
N PRO A 87 19.80 -10.68 -13.50
CA PRO A 87 18.84 -11.74 -13.73
C PRO A 87 19.26 -12.94 -12.91
N LEU A 88 18.30 -13.74 -12.45
CA LEU A 88 18.61 -14.99 -11.77
C LEU A 88 19.50 -15.83 -12.68
N ASN A 89 20.70 -16.15 -12.22
CA ASN A 89 21.68 -16.89 -12.98
C ASN A 89 22.48 -17.80 -12.04
N GLN A 90 23.28 -18.69 -12.61
CA GLN A 90 23.99 -19.69 -11.81
C GLN A 90 24.96 -19.08 -10.77
N ALA A 91 25.48 -17.87 -10.99
CA ALA A 91 26.42 -17.23 -10.09
C ALA A 91 25.76 -16.61 -8.85
N ASN A 92 24.49 -16.18 -8.94
CA ASN A 92 23.76 -15.60 -7.81
C ASN A 92 22.71 -16.56 -7.20
N PHE A 93 22.36 -17.64 -7.89
CA PHE A 93 21.34 -18.59 -7.45
C PHE A 93 21.59 -19.14 -6.04
N ASP A 94 22.79 -19.63 -5.76
CA ASP A 94 23.11 -20.25 -4.46
C ASP A 94 23.01 -19.25 -3.31
N THR A 95 23.43 -18.00 -3.53
CA THR A 95 23.34 -16.93 -2.53
C THR A 95 21.90 -16.56 -2.22
N TYR A 96 21.06 -16.37 -3.24
CA TYR A 96 19.65 -16.08 -3.04
C TYR A 96 18.91 -17.28 -2.44
N LEU A 97 19.27 -18.51 -2.83
CA LEU A 97 18.68 -19.74 -2.29
C LEU A 97 19.03 -19.93 -0.83
N GLN A 98 20.28 -19.70 -0.43
CA GLN A 98 20.68 -19.77 0.96
C GLN A 98 19.86 -18.79 1.81
N PHE A 99 19.72 -17.54 1.36
CA PHE A 99 18.91 -16.53 2.04
C PHE A 99 17.43 -16.93 2.09
N LEU A 100 16.87 -17.43 0.98
CA LEU A 100 15.49 -17.93 0.92
C LEU A 100 15.23 -19.03 1.95
N LEU A 101 16.12 -20.03 2.02
CA LEU A 101 15.98 -21.13 2.97
C LEU A 101 16.09 -20.65 4.42
N GLU A 102 17.02 -19.74 4.70
CA GLU A 102 17.20 -19.14 6.03
C GLU A 102 15.94 -18.39 6.49
N VAL A 103 15.37 -17.53 5.62
CA VAL A 103 14.19 -16.75 5.99
C VAL A 103 12.94 -17.62 6.13
N LEU A 104 12.75 -18.63 5.27
CA LEU A 104 11.63 -19.55 5.38
C LEU A 104 11.76 -20.45 6.62
N GLN A 105 12.96 -20.91 6.95
CA GLN A 105 13.21 -21.67 8.18
C GLN A 105 12.91 -20.81 9.42
N ALA A 106 13.43 -19.58 9.48
CA ALA A 106 13.16 -18.67 10.58
C ALA A 106 11.66 -18.35 10.71
N THR A 107 10.96 -18.19 9.58
CA THR A 107 9.51 -18.01 9.54
C THR A 107 8.79 -19.24 10.11
N ALA A 108 9.21 -20.45 9.73
CA ALA A 108 8.62 -21.70 10.21
C ALA A 108 8.83 -21.90 11.72
N GLU A 109 10.06 -21.76 12.20
CA GLU A 109 10.43 -21.97 13.60
C GLU A 109 9.79 -20.95 14.54
N SER A 110 9.66 -19.70 14.07
CA SER A 110 9.08 -18.62 14.85
C SER A 110 7.56 -18.46 14.67
N LYS A 111 6.94 -19.27 13.80
CA LYS A 111 5.53 -19.14 13.38
C LYS A 111 5.20 -17.75 12.84
N GLY A 112 6.14 -17.18 12.08
CA GLY A 112 5.99 -15.86 11.46
C GLY A 112 6.14 -14.70 12.45
N ASN A 113 6.99 -14.82 13.47
CA ASN A 113 7.23 -13.71 14.40
C ASN A 113 8.13 -12.64 13.75
N PRO A 114 7.65 -11.38 13.60
CA PRO A 114 8.45 -10.29 13.05
C PRO A 114 9.78 -10.06 13.77
N GLN A 115 9.84 -10.26 15.09
CA GLN A 115 11.05 -10.04 15.88
C GLN A 115 12.19 -11.01 15.53
N VAL A 116 11.86 -12.16 14.95
CA VAL A 116 12.85 -13.15 14.50
C VAL A 116 13.20 -12.95 13.02
N VAL A 117 12.21 -12.67 12.18
CA VAL A 117 12.39 -12.60 10.73
C VAL A 117 12.92 -11.25 10.26
N TYR A 118 12.45 -10.13 10.82
CA TYR A 118 12.83 -8.78 10.36
C TYR A 118 14.34 -8.49 10.47
N PRO A 119 15.08 -8.96 11.49
CA PRO A 119 16.53 -8.83 11.51
C PRO A 119 17.22 -9.46 10.28
N LEU A 120 16.74 -10.63 9.82
CA LEU A 120 17.29 -11.31 8.63
C LEU A 120 17.01 -10.52 7.35
N LEU A 121 15.78 -10.00 7.21
CA LEU A 121 15.39 -9.14 6.08
C LEU A 121 16.22 -7.86 6.06
N LYS A 122 16.36 -7.21 7.21
CA LYS A 122 17.15 -5.98 7.37
C LYS A 122 18.62 -6.17 7.00
N ALA A 123 19.20 -7.32 7.31
CA ALA A 123 20.58 -7.63 6.95
C ALA A 123 20.78 -7.93 5.46
N ASN A 124 19.70 -8.15 4.71
CA ASN A 124 19.73 -8.62 3.32
C ASN A 124 18.82 -7.81 2.39
N THR A 125 18.62 -6.52 2.68
CA THR A 125 17.74 -5.65 1.87
C THR A 125 18.21 -5.54 0.42
N ASP A 126 19.50 -5.74 0.15
CA ASP A 126 20.09 -5.84 -1.19
C ASP A 126 19.51 -7.00 -2.03
N LYS A 127 19.03 -8.05 -1.36
CA LYS A 127 18.44 -9.24 -2.00
C LYS A 127 16.93 -9.16 -2.11
N LEU A 128 16.27 -8.20 -1.47
CA LEU A 128 14.81 -8.05 -1.51
C LEU A 128 14.38 -7.31 -2.79
N ASN A 129 14.45 -8.03 -3.91
CA ASN A 129 14.17 -7.52 -5.25
C ASN A 129 13.36 -8.55 -6.08
N LEU A 130 13.01 -8.21 -7.33
CA LEU A 130 12.23 -9.10 -8.19
C LEU A 130 12.94 -10.43 -8.49
N THR A 131 14.27 -10.46 -8.54
CA THR A 131 15.06 -11.70 -8.69
C THR A 131 14.82 -12.66 -7.53
N PHE A 132 14.69 -12.16 -6.30
CA PHE A 132 14.32 -12.99 -5.15
C PHE A 132 12.90 -13.53 -5.23
N GLY A 133 11.94 -12.71 -5.69
CA GLY A 133 10.58 -13.17 -5.98
C GLY A 133 10.54 -14.30 -7.02
N GLN A 134 11.28 -14.13 -8.12
CA GLN A 134 11.43 -15.17 -9.16
C GLN A 134 12.05 -16.45 -8.60
N LEU A 135 13.09 -16.34 -7.77
CA LEU A 135 13.68 -17.51 -7.13
C LEU A 135 12.69 -18.21 -6.22
N LEU A 136 11.95 -17.47 -5.38
CA LEU A 136 10.91 -18.03 -4.51
C LEU A 136 9.90 -18.84 -5.34
N GLN A 137 9.45 -18.30 -6.48
CA GLN A 137 8.55 -19.00 -7.38
C GLN A 137 9.15 -20.27 -7.97
N VAL A 138 10.38 -20.21 -8.49
CA VAL A 138 11.07 -21.38 -9.07
C VAL A 138 11.28 -22.46 -8.02
N TRP A 139 11.79 -22.07 -6.85
CA TRP A 139 12.05 -22.99 -5.74
C TRP A 139 10.77 -23.63 -5.23
N ALA A 140 9.72 -22.83 -5.01
CA ALA A 140 8.45 -23.34 -4.49
C ALA A 140 7.75 -24.25 -5.50
N THR A 141 7.76 -23.92 -6.79
CA THR A 141 7.17 -24.77 -7.84
C THR A 141 7.81 -26.16 -7.83
N LYS A 142 9.15 -26.22 -7.77
CA LYS A 142 9.87 -27.50 -7.72
C LYS A 142 9.60 -28.24 -6.41
N THR A 143 9.76 -27.55 -5.28
CA THR A 143 9.61 -28.14 -3.94
C THR A 143 8.21 -28.69 -3.74
N LEU A 144 7.18 -27.94 -4.13
CA LEU A 144 5.79 -28.35 -4.01
C LEU A 144 5.46 -29.45 -5.01
N ALA A 145 6.03 -29.50 -6.22
CA ALA A 145 5.76 -30.59 -7.16
C ALA A 145 6.23 -31.96 -6.62
N GLU A 146 7.37 -31.98 -5.93
CA GLU A 146 8.00 -33.20 -5.42
C GLU A 146 7.53 -33.59 -4.00
N ALA A 147 6.85 -32.70 -3.29
CA ALA A 147 6.44 -32.90 -1.90
C ALA A 147 5.16 -33.75 -1.73
N GLU A 148 5.13 -34.52 -0.65
CA GLU A 148 3.91 -35.18 -0.15
C GLU A 148 2.87 -34.15 0.35
N PRO A 149 1.58 -34.50 0.44
CA PRO A 149 0.50 -33.56 0.79
C PRO A 149 0.73 -32.75 2.07
N ASP A 150 1.16 -33.39 3.16
CA ASP A 150 1.40 -32.71 4.44
C ASP A 150 2.56 -31.71 4.34
N ALA A 151 3.60 -32.06 3.58
CA ALA A 151 4.74 -31.18 3.34
C ALA A 151 4.34 -29.99 2.44
N LYS A 152 3.50 -30.20 1.42
CA LYS A 152 2.94 -29.11 0.59
C LYS A 152 2.19 -28.11 1.46
N GLN A 153 1.31 -28.62 2.33
CA GLN A 153 0.55 -27.78 3.25
C GLN A 153 1.47 -26.97 4.17
N PHE A 154 2.49 -27.61 4.73
CA PHE A 154 3.48 -26.95 5.59
C PHE A 154 4.22 -25.84 4.86
N PHE A 155 4.79 -26.12 3.68
CA PHE A 155 5.53 -25.11 2.91
C PHE A 155 4.63 -23.96 2.47
N ALA A 156 3.41 -24.23 2.00
CA ALA A 156 2.46 -23.19 1.65
C ALA A 156 2.11 -22.27 2.83
N ALA A 157 1.92 -22.84 4.03
CA ALA A 157 1.67 -22.06 5.24
C ALA A 157 2.86 -21.16 5.60
N VAL A 158 4.08 -21.68 5.53
CA VAL A 158 5.31 -20.92 5.79
C VAL A 158 5.47 -19.79 4.78
N ILE A 159 5.26 -20.06 3.49
CA ILE A 159 5.36 -19.05 2.43
C ILE A 159 4.29 -17.95 2.62
N GLY A 160 3.05 -18.32 2.97
CA GLY A 160 2.00 -17.34 3.27
C GLY A 160 2.34 -16.45 4.47
N ASN A 161 2.88 -17.02 5.55
CA ASN A 161 3.33 -16.25 6.72
C ASN A 161 4.50 -15.33 6.38
N PHE A 162 5.47 -15.80 5.59
CA PHE A 162 6.56 -14.97 5.10
C PHE A 162 6.04 -13.82 4.23
N SER A 163 5.03 -14.08 3.40
CA SER A 163 4.41 -13.07 2.53
C SER A 163 3.73 -11.96 3.33
N ASN A 164 3.09 -12.29 4.46
CA ASN A 164 2.56 -11.29 5.39
C ASN A 164 3.67 -10.39 5.93
N LEU A 165 4.78 -11.00 6.38
CA LEU A 165 5.92 -10.29 6.96
C LEU A 165 6.62 -9.39 5.96
N ILE A 166 6.91 -9.86 4.75
CA ILE A 166 7.63 -9.07 3.74
C ILE A 166 6.79 -7.92 3.22
N ARG A 167 5.46 -8.08 3.09
CA ARG A 167 4.54 -6.99 2.71
C ARG A 167 4.60 -5.82 3.70
N GLU A 168 4.66 -6.12 4.99
CA GLU A 168 4.67 -5.14 6.08
C GLU A 168 6.08 -4.67 6.48
N PHE A 169 7.12 -5.24 5.86
CA PHE A 169 8.49 -4.91 6.19
C PHE A 169 8.86 -3.54 5.62
N PRO A 170 9.20 -2.54 6.47
CA PRO A 170 9.28 -1.14 6.03
C PRO A 170 10.63 -0.74 5.43
N LEU A 171 11.61 -1.66 5.35
CA LEU A 171 12.96 -1.36 4.87
C LEU A 171 13.21 -2.02 3.51
N GLY A 172 14.15 -1.45 2.75
CA GLY A 172 14.43 -1.88 1.38
C GLY A 172 13.49 -1.23 0.37
N ASN A 173 13.36 -1.84 -0.81
CA ASN A 173 12.44 -1.35 -1.84
C ASN A 173 11.03 -1.87 -1.55
N GLN A 174 10.14 -0.99 -1.08
CA GLN A 174 8.76 -1.35 -0.76
C GLN A 174 7.99 -1.94 -1.96
N ALA A 175 8.27 -1.47 -3.18
CA ALA A 175 7.61 -1.99 -4.37
C ALA A 175 7.98 -3.46 -4.59
N ASP A 176 9.25 -3.82 -4.39
CA ASP A 176 9.72 -5.20 -4.57
C ASP A 176 9.25 -6.11 -3.44
N ASN A 177 9.23 -5.60 -2.20
CA ASN A 177 8.66 -6.33 -1.06
C ASN A 177 7.20 -6.75 -1.33
N ILE A 178 6.40 -5.87 -1.93
CA ILE A 178 5.02 -6.17 -2.30
C ILE A 178 4.95 -7.22 -3.42
N GLU A 179 5.79 -7.14 -4.46
CA GLU A 179 5.82 -8.17 -5.51
C GLU A 179 6.23 -9.55 -4.97
N ILE A 180 7.19 -9.59 -4.04
CA ILE A 180 7.59 -10.83 -3.34
C ILE A 180 6.41 -11.39 -2.54
N ALA A 181 5.67 -10.54 -1.82
CA ALA A 181 4.48 -10.95 -1.07
C ALA A 181 3.39 -11.51 -1.99
N ILE A 182 3.07 -10.81 -3.08
CA ILE A 182 2.08 -11.27 -4.09
C ILE A 182 2.48 -12.65 -4.63
N THR A 183 3.75 -12.81 -5.02
CA THR A 183 4.29 -14.09 -5.49
C THR A 183 4.08 -15.20 -4.46
N GLY A 184 4.40 -14.94 -3.19
CA GLY A 184 4.23 -15.92 -2.13
C GLY A 184 2.77 -16.27 -1.81
N TYR A 185 1.86 -15.29 -1.83
CA TYR A 185 0.42 -15.55 -1.70
C TYR A 185 -0.11 -16.41 -2.85
N GLU A 186 0.26 -16.09 -4.09
CA GLU A 186 -0.15 -16.87 -5.28
C GLU A 186 0.35 -18.32 -5.19
N ILE A 187 1.59 -18.53 -4.75
CA ILE A 187 2.14 -19.87 -4.48
C ILE A 187 1.30 -20.59 -3.43
N ALA A 188 1.02 -19.95 -2.29
CA ALA A 188 0.25 -20.57 -1.21
C ALA A 188 -1.19 -20.93 -1.65
N LEU A 189 -1.80 -20.10 -2.50
CA LEU A 189 -3.13 -20.32 -3.10
C LEU A 189 -3.17 -21.47 -4.13
N THR A 190 -2.01 -22.00 -4.57
CA THR A 190 -1.99 -23.24 -5.36
C THR A 190 -2.26 -24.49 -4.50
N ILE A 191 -2.07 -24.39 -3.18
CA ILE A 191 -2.25 -25.49 -2.22
C ILE A 191 -3.52 -25.29 -1.40
N PHE A 192 -3.72 -24.10 -0.86
CA PHE A 192 -4.95 -23.74 -0.17
C PHE A 192 -5.97 -23.28 -1.20
N THR A 193 -7.12 -23.96 -1.27
CA THR A 193 -8.15 -23.68 -2.28
C THR A 193 -9.50 -23.46 -1.61
N ARG A 194 -10.47 -22.92 -2.35
CA ARG A 194 -11.85 -22.82 -1.84
C ARG A 194 -12.48 -24.18 -1.49
N TYR A 195 -11.97 -25.28 -2.04
CA TYR A 195 -12.51 -26.63 -1.77
C TYR A 195 -11.75 -27.35 -0.64
N THR A 196 -10.53 -26.93 -0.34
CA THR A 196 -9.64 -27.52 0.66
C THR A 196 -8.94 -26.43 1.43
N TYR A 197 -9.09 -26.40 2.76
CA TYR A 197 -8.55 -25.33 3.62
C TYR A 197 -9.21 -23.96 3.38
N GLN A 198 -10.54 -23.95 3.44
CA GLN A 198 -11.38 -22.79 3.06
C GLN A 198 -11.00 -21.51 3.82
N GLU A 199 -10.76 -21.62 5.12
CA GLU A 199 -10.40 -20.50 5.99
C GLU A 199 -9.02 -19.92 5.63
N GLN A 200 -8.03 -20.79 5.39
CA GLN A 200 -6.69 -20.39 4.96
C GLN A 200 -6.74 -19.74 3.58
N TRP A 201 -7.50 -20.31 2.65
CA TRP A 201 -7.72 -19.74 1.32
C TRP A 201 -8.33 -18.34 1.40
N ALA A 202 -9.40 -18.17 2.19
CA ALA A 202 -10.05 -16.87 2.35
C ALA A 202 -9.13 -15.82 2.99
N THR A 203 -8.30 -16.25 3.95
CA THR A 203 -7.29 -15.39 4.57
C THR A 203 -6.22 -14.96 3.58
N LEU A 204 -5.71 -15.88 2.75
CA LEU A 204 -4.75 -15.55 1.71
C LEU A 204 -5.34 -14.65 0.63
N GLN A 205 -6.60 -14.86 0.24
CA GLN A 205 -7.30 -13.97 -0.69
C GLN A 205 -7.44 -12.56 -0.14
N HIS A 206 -7.81 -12.42 1.14
CA HIS A 206 -7.84 -11.10 1.80
C HIS A 206 -6.45 -10.43 1.79
N ASN A 207 -5.41 -11.17 2.15
CA ASN A 207 -4.05 -10.62 2.22
C ASN A 207 -3.49 -10.27 0.83
N LEU A 208 -3.79 -11.08 -0.18
CA LEU A 208 -3.50 -10.80 -1.58
C LEU A 208 -4.25 -9.55 -2.06
N GLY A 209 -5.51 -9.38 -1.64
CA GLY A 209 -6.28 -8.17 -1.91
C GLY A 209 -5.63 -6.92 -1.33
N ASN A 210 -5.14 -6.99 -0.08
CA ASN A 210 -4.38 -5.89 0.51
C ASN A 210 -3.08 -5.62 -0.26
N ALA A 211 -2.33 -6.66 -0.65
CA ALA A 211 -1.10 -6.50 -1.41
C ALA A 211 -1.34 -5.85 -2.77
N TYR A 212 -2.41 -6.23 -3.48
CA TYR A 212 -2.79 -5.60 -4.75
C TYR A 212 -3.22 -4.14 -4.58
N ARG A 213 -4.00 -3.81 -3.55
CA ARG A 213 -4.41 -2.42 -3.28
C ARG A 213 -3.21 -1.53 -2.98
N ASP A 214 -2.24 -2.04 -2.24
CA ASP A 214 -1.04 -1.30 -1.84
C ASP A 214 0.07 -1.35 -2.92
N ARG A 215 -0.13 -2.10 -4.03
CA ARG A 215 0.87 -2.37 -5.06
C ARG A 215 1.28 -1.11 -5.82
N ILE A 216 2.59 -0.86 -5.84
CA ILE A 216 3.22 0.33 -6.44
C ILE A 216 3.48 0.13 -7.94
N ARG A 217 3.86 -1.08 -8.36
CA ARG A 217 4.17 -1.41 -9.76
C ARG A 217 2.90 -1.76 -10.55
N GLY A 218 2.96 -1.61 -11.86
CA GLY A 218 1.87 -1.93 -12.78
C GLY A 218 0.82 -0.82 -12.90
N ASP A 219 -0.25 -1.09 -13.64
CA ASP A 219 -1.37 -0.16 -13.79
C ASP A 219 -2.21 -0.12 -12.52
N LYS A 220 -2.44 1.08 -11.96
CA LYS A 220 -3.20 1.24 -10.71
C LYS A 220 -4.63 0.75 -10.84
N ALA A 221 -5.26 0.89 -12.01
CA ALA A 221 -6.63 0.42 -12.19
C ALA A 221 -6.69 -1.10 -12.19
N ASP A 222 -5.78 -1.79 -12.88
CA ASP A 222 -5.67 -3.25 -12.82
C ASP A 222 -5.39 -3.76 -11.40
N ASN A 223 -4.51 -3.10 -10.66
CA ASN A 223 -4.21 -3.44 -9.27
C ASN A 223 -5.48 -3.38 -8.39
N LEU A 224 -6.31 -2.34 -8.56
CA LEU A 224 -7.56 -2.20 -7.83
C LEU A 224 -8.60 -3.25 -8.22
N GLU A 225 -8.70 -3.62 -9.51
CA GLU A 225 -9.59 -4.72 -9.93
C GLU A 225 -9.16 -6.06 -9.32
N ASN A 226 -7.85 -6.33 -9.27
CA ASN A 226 -7.32 -7.54 -8.63
C ASN A 226 -7.59 -7.55 -7.11
N ALA A 227 -7.44 -6.40 -6.45
CA ALA A 227 -7.76 -6.26 -5.04
C ALA A 227 -9.25 -6.56 -4.75
N ILE A 228 -10.15 -5.95 -5.52
CA ILE A 228 -11.59 -6.17 -5.43
C ILE A 228 -11.93 -7.64 -5.64
N ALA A 229 -11.38 -8.27 -6.69
CA ALA A 229 -11.62 -9.67 -6.99
C ALA A 229 -11.15 -10.60 -5.86
N ALA A 230 -9.99 -10.32 -5.26
CA ALA A 230 -9.45 -11.10 -4.15
C ALA A 230 -10.30 -10.94 -2.87
N TYR A 231 -10.74 -9.73 -2.53
CA TYR A 231 -11.65 -9.53 -1.38
C TYR A 231 -13.00 -10.20 -1.60
N GLN A 232 -13.58 -10.11 -2.80
CA GLN A 232 -14.82 -10.81 -3.14
C GLN A 232 -14.67 -12.33 -2.99
N GLN A 233 -13.55 -12.90 -3.43
CA GLN A 233 -13.22 -14.32 -3.22
C GLN A 233 -13.13 -14.66 -1.72
N ALA A 234 -12.47 -13.84 -0.91
CA ALA A 234 -12.41 -14.05 0.54
C ALA A 234 -13.80 -14.06 1.19
N LEU A 235 -14.71 -13.17 0.75
CA LEU A 235 -16.09 -13.07 1.23
C LEU A 235 -16.99 -14.24 0.81
N GLU A 236 -16.56 -15.11 -0.12
CA GLU A 236 -17.30 -16.35 -0.42
C GLU A 236 -17.24 -17.38 0.72
N VAL A 237 -16.26 -17.25 1.62
CA VAL A 237 -16.04 -18.13 2.78
C VAL A 237 -16.19 -17.36 4.09
N ARG A 238 -15.61 -16.16 4.17
CA ARG A 238 -15.82 -15.27 5.32
C ARG A 238 -17.23 -14.75 5.23
N THR A 239 -18.15 -15.35 5.97
CA THR A 239 -19.53 -14.90 6.08
C THR A 239 -19.73 -14.16 7.41
N ARG A 240 -20.75 -13.31 7.50
CA ARG A 240 -21.11 -12.63 8.75
C ARG A 240 -21.39 -13.62 9.90
N THR A 241 -21.91 -14.81 9.60
CA THR A 241 -22.26 -15.81 10.63
C THR A 241 -21.07 -16.62 11.10
N ASP A 242 -20.21 -17.05 10.17
CA ASP A 242 -19.15 -18.02 10.47
C ASP A 242 -17.86 -17.32 10.89
N PHE A 243 -17.57 -16.16 10.29
CA PHE A 243 -16.36 -15.37 10.52
C PHE A 243 -16.69 -13.87 10.64
N PRO A 244 -17.52 -13.46 11.61
CA PRO A 244 -18.06 -12.09 11.69
C PRO A 244 -16.98 -11.01 11.61
N VAL A 245 -15.91 -11.15 12.39
CA VAL A 245 -14.83 -10.15 12.49
C VAL A 245 -14.03 -10.07 11.19
N ASP A 246 -13.59 -11.22 10.65
CA ASP A 246 -12.84 -11.26 9.39
C ASP A 246 -13.67 -10.81 8.19
N TRP A 247 -14.98 -11.12 8.19
CA TRP A 247 -15.93 -10.64 7.20
C TRP A 247 -16.03 -9.11 7.25
N ALA A 248 -16.20 -8.51 8.43
CA ALA A 248 -16.28 -7.06 8.58
C ALA A 248 -14.99 -6.35 8.14
N MET A 249 -13.83 -6.88 8.51
CA MET A 249 -12.53 -6.36 8.07
C MET A 249 -12.39 -6.44 6.54
N THR A 250 -12.82 -7.55 5.93
CA THR A 250 -12.77 -7.72 4.47
C THR A 250 -13.75 -6.78 3.77
N GLN A 251 -14.93 -6.55 4.33
CA GLN A 251 -15.90 -5.58 3.82
C GLN A 251 -15.35 -4.15 3.87
N ASN A 252 -14.73 -3.74 4.98
CA ASN A 252 -14.11 -2.41 5.07
C ASN A 252 -13.01 -2.23 4.01
N ASN A 253 -12.15 -3.24 3.81
CA ASN A 253 -11.09 -3.15 2.82
C ASN A 253 -11.61 -3.20 1.38
N LEU A 254 -12.68 -3.94 1.12
CA LEU A 254 -13.39 -3.91 -0.15
C LEU A 254 -14.02 -2.53 -0.40
N GLY A 255 -14.55 -1.89 0.64
CA GLY A 255 -15.05 -0.52 0.60
C GLY A 255 -13.97 0.48 0.17
N ASN A 256 -12.78 0.38 0.77
CA ASN A 256 -11.63 1.20 0.38
C ASN A 256 -11.28 1.00 -1.10
N ALA A 257 -11.20 -0.27 -1.54
CA ALA A 257 -10.86 -0.58 -2.92
C ALA A 257 -11.91 -0.05 -3.92
N TYR A 258 -13.21 -0.10 -3.59
CA TYR A 258 -14.24 0.54 -4.40
C TYR A 258 -14.15 2.06 -4.42
N SER A 259 -13.85 2.68 -3.27
CA SER A 259 -13.68 4.13 -3.17
C SER A 259 -12.54 4.63 -4.07
N ASP A 260 -11.45 3.86 -4.13
CA ASP A 260 -10.27 4.18 -4.95
C ASP A 260 -10.41 3.75 -6.43
N ARG A 261 -11.44 2.95 -6.76
CA ARG A 261 -11.60 2.29 -8.06
C ARG A 261 -11.70 3.30 -9.21
N ILE A 262 -10.80 3.15 -10.17
CA ILE A 262 -10.69 4.02 -11.35
C ILE A 262 -11.66 3.61 -12.47
N ARG A 263 -11.90 2.30 -12.65
CA ARG A 263 -12.76 1.76 -13.71
C ARG A 263 -14.24 1.78 -13.30
N GLY A 264 -15.11 1.79 -14.31
CA GLY A 264 -16.55 1.78 -14.12
C GLY A 264 -17.14 3.16 -13.85
N ASP A 265 -18.41 3.18 -13.47
CA ASP A 265 -19.11 4.41 -13.10
C ASP A 265 -18.69 4.84 -11.69
N LYS A 266 -18.14 6.06 -11.55
CA LYS A 266 -17.67 6.57 -10.25
C LYS A 266 -18.80 6.60 -9.22
N ALA A 267 -20.02 6.94 -9.64
CA ALA A 267 -21.14 7.00 -8.72
C ALA A 267 -21.52 5.61 -8.19
N GLU A 268 -21.56 4.58 -9.05
CA GLU A 268 -21.75 3.19 -8.63
C GLU A 268 -20.62 2.67 -7.73
N ASN A 269 -19.36 3.01 -8.02
CA ASN A 269 -18.23 2.64 -7.17
C ASN A 269 -18.40 3.19 -5.74
N LEU A 270 -18.82 4.45 -5.60
CA LEU A 270 -19.09 5.06 -4.29
C LEU A 270 -20.27 4.41 -3.56
N GLU A 271 -21.35 4.04 -4.26
CA GLU A 271 -22.45 3.30 -3.62
C GLU A 271 -21.99 1.92 -3.11
N ASN A 272 -21.14 1.23 -3.87
CA ASN A 272 -20.57 -0.05 -3.45
C ASN A 272 -19.64 0.11 -2.24
N ALA A 273 -18.85 1.19 -2.20
CA ALA A 273 -18.01 1.52 -1.04
C ALA A 273 -18.85 1.77 0.22
N ILE A 274 -19.87 2.63 0.12
CA ILE A 274 -20.81 2.94 1.21
C ILE A 274 -21.48 1.67 1.72
N ALA A 275 -22.00 0.83 0.82
CA ALA A 275 -22.64 -0.43 1.20
C ALA A 275 -21.66 -1.35 1.95
N ALA A 276 -20.42 -1.48 1.49
CA ALA A 276 -19.41 -2.32 2.13
C ALA A 276 -19.02 -1.81 3.53
N TYR A 277 -18.85 -0.50 3.71
CA TYR A 277 -18.60 0.09 5.04
C TYR A 277 -19.78 -0.10 5.98
N GLN A 278 -21.02 0.09 5.50
CA GLN A 278 -22.21 -0.15 6.31
C GLN A 278 -22.29 -1.61 6.75
N GLN A 279 -22.00 -2.57 5.87
CA GLN A 279 -21.91 -3.99 6.21
C GLN A 279 -20.85 -4.25 7.29
N ALA A 280 -19.66 -3.67 7.18
CA ALA A 280 -18.61 -3.81 8.19
C ALA A 280 -19.06 -3.29 9.58
N LEU A 281 -19.76 -2.15 9.62
CA LEU A 281 -20.30 -1.55 10.85
C LEU A 281 -21.41 -2.38 11.52
N GLU A 282 -21.98 -3.38 10.84
CA GLU A 282 -22.95 -4.31 11.46
C GLU A 282 -22.29 -5.29 12.45
N VAL A 283 -20.96 -5.39 12.45
CA VAL A 283 -20.17 -6.26 13.34
C VAL A 283 -19.10 -5.46 14.08
N SER A 284 -18.37 -4.58 13.38
CA SER A 284 -17.40 -3.69 14.00
C SER A 284 -18.14 -2.63 14.79
N THR A 285 -18.56 -2.92 16.02
CA THR A 285 -19.28 -1.97 16.88
C THR A 285 -18.29 -1.10 17.67
N ARG A 286 -18.75 0.07 18.11
CA ARG A 286 -17.97 0.96 18.99
C ARG A 286 -17.50 0.26 20.26
N THR A 287 -18.32 -0.63 20.83
CA THR A 287 -18.02 -1.30 22.11
C THR A 287 -16.98 -2.41 21.95
N ASP A 288 -17.11 -3.22 20.89
CA ASP A 288 -16.27 -4.41 20.72
C ASP A 288 -14.96 -4.07 19.99
N PHE A 289 -15.01 -3.13 19.04
CA PHE A 289 -13.91 -2.77 18.15
C PHE A 289 -13.82 -1.25 17.93
N PRO A 290 -13.59 -0.44 18.99
CA PRO A 290 -13.68 1.03 18.93
C PRO A 290 -12.81 1.67 17.83
N VAL A 291 -11.58 1.18 17.66
CA VAL A 291 -10.62 1.72 16.67
C VAL A 291 -11.03 1.39 15.24
N ASP A 292 -11.41 0.14 14.98
CA ASP A 292 -11.84 -0.30 13.64
C ASP A 292 -13.19 0.32 13.27
N TRP A 293 -14.12 0.43 14.23
CA TRP A 293 -15.37 1.14 14.06
C TRP A 293 -15.15 2.60 13.70
N ALA A 294 -14.30 3.32 14.44
CA ALA A 294 -14.01 4.73 14.15
C ALA A 294 -13.33 4.91 12.78
N THR A 295 -12.48 3.97 12.38
CA THR A 295 -11.85 3.98 11.07
C THR A 295 -12.86 3.74 9.95
N THR A 296 -13.75 2.77 10.11
CA THR A 296 -14.81 2.48 9.15
C THR A 296 -15.79 3.66 9.04
N GLN A 297 -16.13 4.30 10.16
CA GLN A 297 -16.97 5.51 10.18
C GLN A 297 -16.31 6.67 9.43
N ASN A 298 -15.02 6.90 9.62
CA ASN A 298 -14.30 7.93 8.88
C ASN A 298 -14.31 7.65 7.36
N ASN A 299 -14.09 6.40 6.96
CA ASN A 299 -14.10 6.01 5.55
C ASN A 299 -15.49 6.15 4.93
N LEU A 300 -16.54 5.80 5.69
CA LEU A 300 -17.93 6.03 5.31
C LEU A 300 -18.22 7.54 5.14
N GLY A 301 -17.70 8.38 6.03
CA GLY A 301 -17.78 9.84 5.93
C GLY A 301 -17.16 10.36 4.63
N ASN A 302 -15.95 9.91 4.30
CA ASN A 302 -15.27 10.27 3.04
C ASN A 302 -16.11 9.86 1.82
N ALA A 303 -16.64 8.63 1.82
CA ALA A 303 -17.44 8.15 0.70
C ALA A 303 -18.75 8.93 0.54
N TYR A 304 -19.38 9.37 1.64
CA TYR A 304 -20.54 10.26 1.57
C TYR A 304 -20.19 11.66 1.05
N CYS A 305 -19.05 12.23 1.45
CA CYS A 305 -18.58 13.52 0.89
C CYS A 305 -18.43 13.45 -0.64
N ASP A 306 -17.86 12.35 -1.13
CA ASP A 306 -17.60 12.16 -2.57
C ASP A 306 -18.83 11.68 -3.35
N ARG A 307 -19.90 11.27 -2.65
CA ARG A 307 -21.09 10.64 -3.24
C ARG A 307 -21.77 11.55 -4.26
N ILE A 308 -21.94 11.02 -5.48
CA ILE A 308 -22.54 11.74 -6.61
C ILE A 308 -24.08 11.62 -6.63
N ARG A 309 -24.62 10.48 -6.16
CA ARG A 309 -26.08 10.24 -6.16
C ARG A 309 -26.74 10.86 -4.93
N GLY A 310 -28.01 11.23 -5.07
CA GLY A 310 -28.80 11.84 -4.01
C GLY A 310 -28.63 13.35 -3.93
N ASP A 311 -29.23 13.95 -2.90
CA ASP A 311 -29.08 15.38 -2.63
C ASP A 311 -27.73 15.65 -1.96
N LYS A 312 -27.06 16.73 -2.37
CA LYS A 312 -25.73 17.08 -1.84
C LYS A 312 -25.78 17.41 -0.35
N ALA A 313 -26.82 18.08 0.13
CA ALA A 313 -26.96 18.43 1.54
C ALA A 313 -27.14 17.17 2.38
N ASP A 314 -28.03 16.25 1.96
CA ASP A 314 -28.22 14.96 2.63
C ASP A 314 -26.92 14.15 2.71
N ASN A 315 -26.13 14.15 1.64
CA ASN A 315 -24.84 13.45 1.61
C ASN A 315 -23.84 14.08 2.60
N LEU A 316 -23.75 15.40 2.67
CA LEU A 316 -22.88 16.09 3.63
C LEU A 316 -23.34 15.89 5.07
N GLU A 317 -24.65 15.88 5.35
CA GLU A 317 -25.18 15.57 6.68
C GLU A 317 -24.79 14.16 7.12
N ASN A 318 -24.91 13.17 6.23
CA ASN A 318 -24.48 11.80 6.51
C ASN A 318 -22.96 11.71 6.74
N ALA A 319 -22.16 12.45 5.96
CA ALA A 319 -20.71 12.50 6.15
C ALA A 319 -20.32 13.09 7.51
N ILE A 320 -20.92 14.23 7.88
CA ILE A 320 -20.69 14.90 9.16
C ILE A 320 -21.08 13.97 10.31
N ALA A 321 -22.22 13.28 10.21
CA ALA A 321 -22.64 12.32 11.23
C ALA A 321 -21.61 11.19 11.39
N ALA A 322 -21.11 10.63 10.29
CA ALA A 322 -20.09 9.58 10.32
C ALA A 322 -18.75 10.06 10.92
N TYR A 323 -18.29 11.26 10.56
CA TYR A 323 -17.09 11.85 11.17
C TYR A 323 -17.28 12.13 12.67
N GLN A 324 -18.44 12.62 13.08
CA GLN A 324 -18.75 12.84 14.50
C GLN A 324 -18.68 11.53 15.28
N GLN A 325 -19.24 10.45 14.74
CA GLN A 325 -19.11 9.12 15.32
C GLN A 325 -17.64 8.69 15.45
N ALA A 326 -16.83 8.85 14.39
CA ALA A 326 -15.40 8.52 14.45
C ALA A 326 -14.62 9.33 15.51
N LEU A 327 -14.97 10.61 15.71
CA LEU A 327 -14.35 11.50 16.70
C LEU A 327 -14.70 11.15 18.16
N GLU A 328 -15.72 10.31 18.39
CA GLU A 328 -16.02 9.81 19.74
C GLU A 328 -14.90 8.92 20.30
N GLU A 329 -14.15 8.25 19.42
CA GLU A 329 -13.02 7.38 19.77
C GLU A 329 -11.66 7.97 19.37
N ARG A 330 -11.58 8.65 18.21
CA ARG A 330 -10.36 9.34 17.78
C ARG A 330 -10.21 10.63 18.56
N THR A 331 -9.75 10.57 19.81
CA THR A 331 -9.56 11.76 20.64
C THR A 331 -8.24 12.45 20.32
N ARG A 332 -8.14 13.75 20.60
CA ARG A 332 -6.89 14.51 20.47
C ARG A 332 -5.74 13.95 21.34
N THR A 333 -6.07 13.26 22.42
CA THR A 333 -5.09 12.68 23.35
C THR A 333 -4.59 11.31 22.91
N ASP A 334 -5.49 10.46 22.42
CA ASP A 334 -5.16 9.06 22.12
C ASP A 334 -4.76 8.88 20.65
N PHE A 335 -5.29 9.73 19.77
CA PHE A 335 -5.17 9.66 18.31
C PHE A 335 -5.03 11.06 17.70
N PRO A 336 -4.01 11.86 18.06
CA PRO A 336 -3.93 13.28 17.70
C PRO A 336 -3.96 13.53 16.18
N GLU A 337 -3.29 12.68 15.40
CA GLU A 337 -3.24 12.77 13.93
C GLU A 337 -4.58 12.39 13.30
N GLN A 338 -5.15 11.24 13.69
CA GLN A 338 -6.45 10.81 13.14
C GLN A 338 -7.58 11.76 13.57
N TRP A 339 -7.53 12.30 14.79
CA TRP A 339 -8.45 13.33 15.27
C TRP A 339 -8.35 14.59 14.40
N ALA A 340 -7.14 15.10 14.15
CA ALA A 340 -6.94 16.32 13.35
C ALA A 340 -7.45 16.14 11.91
N GLY A 341 -7.16 15.00 11.28
CA GLY A 341 -7.66 14.69 9.94
C GLY A 341 -9.19 14.62 9.89
N THR A 342 -9.80 13.85 10.80
CA THR A 342 -11.26 13.68 10.88
C THR A 342 -11.96 15.02 11.20
N GLN A 343 -11.38 15.80 12.12
CA GLN A 343 -11.92 17.10 12.52
C GLN A 343 -11.84 18.13 11.39
N ASN A 344 -10.75 18.16 10.63
CA ASN A 344 -10.60 19.06 9.48
C ASN A 344 -11.63 18.75 8.39
N LEU A 345 -11.84 17.47 8.07
CA LEU A 345 -12.87 17.04 7.12
C LEU A 345 -14.27 17.44 7.60
N SER A 346 -14.57 17.19 8.87
CA SER A 346 -15.85 17.61 9.48
C SER A 346 -16.05 19.12 9.38
N LEU A 347 -15.04 19.93 9.70
CA LEU A 347 -15.12 21.39 9.70
C LEU A 347 -15.23 22.00 8.29
N ILE A 348 -14.50 21.47 7.30
CA ILE A 348 -14.57 21.94 5.91
C ILE A 348 -16.03 21.88 5.43
N HIS A 349 -16.71 20.76 5.66
CA HIS A 349 -18.08 20.54 5.20
C HIS A 349 -19.16 21.22 6.05
N ILE A 350 -18.85 21.59 7.30
CA ILE A 350 -19.70 22.50 8.10
C ILE A 350 -19.63 23.94 7.57
N SER A 351 -18.50 24.32 6.94
CA SER A 351 -18.21 25.71 6.56
C SER A 351 -18.52 26.09 5.11
N GLU A 352 -18.91 25.15 4.25
CA GLU A 352 -19.50 25.42 2.92
C GLU A 352 -21.03 25.54 3.06
N PRO A 353 -21.62 26.76 3.08
CA PRO A 353 -23.06 26.89 3.06
C PRO A 353 -23.56 26.57 1.64
N THR A 354 -24.67 25.84 1.59
CA THR A 354 -25.52 25.56 0.41
C THR A 354 -25.73 26.73 -0.54
#